data_AF-L2G5Q2-F1
#
_entry.id   AF-L2G5Q2-F1
#
_cell.length_a   1.000
_cell.length_b   1.000
_cell.length_c   1.000
_cell.angle_alpha   90.00
_cell.angle_beta   90.00
_cell.angle_gamma   90.00
#
_symmetry.space_group_name_H-M   'P 1'
#
loop_
_entity.id
_entity.type
_entity.pdbx_description
1 polymer ?
#
loop_
_entity_poly.entity_id
_entity_poly.type
_entity_poly.pdbx_seq_one_letter_code
_entity_poly.pdbx_strand_id
1 'polypeptide(L)'
;MDRIFGEGASKDISSAYNGLLTHSIIGRALDEGVLALIPVEFDDAKGYQVVVIDYWHDCLAIRLDRASPELGVTFLWELEGRMLSFRDGFRPKAQYMWWNYMSSAIAAAWRSKNTHGYYKSKIRVYIEDDDQGGTSPVKHSQFVMELGRAWRQACSGKLYVSDSILTSLVMIAGHHADPKIDDGFDPTKANHEAAAIIVAEQARRGIDDRDRELLGSKAAGESIGLEDWMTRKDNHKLNSRMLALKRLSIIAEKRRSMDGWYDELDKFTSLFETYDGAQVEGVSQEEAFAHIMCGAYCPNPPEGNQRWDPVLHQWGGFRVVRARHLCTPRHRDLLDDWIYDENTPEQWLSAQNGLFLHEDIVQGLKDGVLCIVPDVGVEPDEFGSESDDDSDAEDDEHRQCLKAWQESPIKEYKILLIDPTHPSAKQGKTLSIKQDIISLRQLEGRELKFQTEARPDDNFVRLSFLASIAVASWRKIDQRKRCRRVIDKQIQRACRHWGTWGHEILERFERDWLFDNDFLEAMIACERAYPGEHEVEKAEAEEAFKIFN
;
A
#
# COMPACT_ATOMS: atom_id res chain seq x y z
N MET A 1 10.19 12.73 -22.78
CA MET A 1 11.47 13.16 -22.19
C MET A 1 11.92 14.43 -22.86
N ASP A 2 12.15 14.44 -24.18
CA ASP A 2 12.50 15.71 -24.88
C ASP A 2 11.45 16.82 -24.73
N ARG A 3 10.16 16.44 -24.66
CA ARG A 3 9.06 17.39 -24.41
C ARG A 3 9.06 18.02 -23.01
N ILE A 4 9.71 17.40 -22.03
CA ILE A 4 9.72 17.85 -20.62
C ILE A 4 11.04 18.57 -20.30
N PHE A 5 12.15 18.08 -20.87
CA PHE A 5 13.51 18.45 -20.51
C PHE A 5 14.28 19.12 -21.67
N GLY A 6 13.61 19.43 -22.78
CA GLY A 6 14.22 20.00 -23.98
C GLY A 6 14.81 18.95 -24.93
N GLU A 7 15.12 19.39 -26.15
CA GLU A 7 15.68 18.54 -27.19
C GLU A 7 16.99 17.86 -26.74
N GLY A 8 17.13 16.56 -27.01
CA GLY A 8 18.31 15.78 -26.63
C GLY A 8 18.25 15.14 -25.24
N ALA A 9 17.25 15.47 -24.40
CA ALA A 9 17.11 14.90 -23.06
C ALA A 9 16.96 13.38 -23.02
N SER A 10 16.44 12.76 -24.09
CA SER A 10 16.32 11.31 -24.21
C SER A 10 17.68 10.62 -24.25
N LYS A 11 18.74 11.30 -24.73
CA LYS A 11 20.12 10.80 -24.68
C LYS A 11 20.75 10.97 -23.29
N ASP A 12 20.25 11.93 -22.52
CA ASP A 12 20.78 12.29 -21.21
C ASP A 12 20.22 11.46 -20.05
N ILE A 13 19.11 10.74 -20.25
CA ILE A 13 18.53 9.83 -19.23
C ILE A 13 19.56 8.87 -18.65
N SER A 14 20.36 8.29 -19.52
CA SER A 14 21.39 7.31 -19.18
C SER A 14 22.78 7.96 -19.02
N SER A 15 22.86 9.28 -19.04
CA SER A 15 24.12 10.01 -18.90
C SER A 15 24.35 10.40 -17.44
N ALA A 16 25.60 10.72 -17.10
CA ALA A 16 25.96 11.22 -15.77
C ALA A 16 25.28 12.56 -15.42
N TYR A 17 24.66 13.25 -16.39
CA TYR A 17 23.96 14.51 -16.15
C TYR A 17 22.61 14.32 -15.44
N ASN A 18 22.07 13.10 -15.42
CA ASN A 18 20.82 12.72 -14.77
C ASN A 18 21.04 11.87 -13.50
N GLY A 19 22.19 12.01 -12.85
CA GLY A 19 22.50 11.23 -11.65
C GLY A 19 23.48 11.93 -10.72
N LEU A 20 23.45 11.51 -9.46
CA LEU A 20 24.40 11.91 -8.43
C LEU A 20 24.83 10.67 -7.65
N LEU A 21 26.12 10.59 -7.33
CA LEU A 21 26.62 9.62 -6.38
C LEU A 21 26.42 10.20 -4.98
N THR A 22 25.56 9.56 -4.19
CA THR A 22 25.24 10.00 -2.83
C THR A 22 25.45 8.88 -1.84
N HIS A 23 25.62 9.23 -0.57
CA HIS A 23 25.48 8.27 0.52
C HIS A 23 24.11 7.57 0.44
N SER A 24 24.01 6.28 0.76
CA SER A 24 22.78 5.48 0.60
C SER A 24 21.58 6.08 1.33
N ILE A 25 21.78 6.60 2.55
CA ILE A 25 20.74 7.28 3.33
C ILE A 25 20.26 8.57 2.65
N ILE A 26 21.18 9.35 2.06
CA ILE A 26 20.83 10.59 1.35
C ILE A 26 20.11 10.26 0.03
N GLY A 27 20.61 9.27 -0.71
CA GLY A 27 19.98 8.80 -1.94
C GLY A 27 18.56 8.33 -1.70
N ARG A 28 18.35 7.51 -0.67
CA ARG A 28 17.02 7.09 -0.23
C ARG A 28 16.11 8.28 0.09
N ALA A 29 16.61 9.28 0.81
CA ALA A 29 15.80 10.45 1.14
C ALA A 29 15.47 11.35 -0.07
N LEU A 30 16.33 11.40 -1.09
CA LEU A 30 16.05 12.05 -2.37
C LEU A 30 15.02 11.27 -3.19
N ASP A 31 15.13 9.93 -3.21
CA ASP A 31 14.20 9.03 -3.92
C ASP A 31 12.81 9.03 -3.28
N GLU A 32 12.76 9.10 -1.94
CA GLU A 32 11.52 9.24 -1.19
C GLU A 32 10.96 10.67 -1.26
N GLY A 33 11.70 11.64 -1.83
CA GLY A 33 11.25 13.03 -1.94
C GLY A 33 11.16 13.76 -0.60
N VAL A 34 11.95 13.33 0.38
CA VAL A 34 12.11 13.99 1.68
C VAL A 34 13.09 15.14 1.55
N LEU A 35 14.15 14.92 0.78
CA LEU A 35 15.08 15.95 0.36
C LEU A 35 14.85 16.30 -1.12
N ALA A 36 15.32 17.48 -1.49
CA ALA A 36 15.49 17.90 -2.87
C ALA A 36 16.76 18.73 -3.04
N LEU A 37 17.20 18.85 -4.28
CA LEU A 37 18.31 19.71 -4.66
C LEU A 37 17.79 20.85 -5.51
N ILE A 38 17.99 22.09 -5.07
CA ILE A 38 17.61 23.28 -5.83
C ILE A 38 18.85 23.92 -6.46
N PRO A 39 18.79 24.37 -7.72
CA PRO A 39 19.85 25.21 -8.28
C PRO A 39 19.87 26.54 -7.53
N VAL A 40 21.07 27.03 -7.21
CA VAL A 40 21.28 28.35 -6.61
C VAL A 40 22.33 29.09 -7.41
N GLU A 41 22.02 30.33 -7.81
CA GLU A 41 22.97 31.25 -8.43
C GLU A 41 23.61 32.11 -7.33
N PHE A 42 24.94 32.11 -7.27
CA PHE A 42 25.71 32.95 -6.36
C PHE A 42 26.93 33.46 -7.12
N ASP A 43 27.08 34.78 -7.28
CA ASP A 43 28.28 35.45 -7.80
C ASP A 43 29.02 34.66 -8.91
N ASP A 44 28.35 34.48 -10.06
CA ASP A 44 28.85 33.78 -11.27
C ASP A 44 29.08 32.26 -11.17
N ALA A 45 28.82 31.63 -10.02
CA ALA A 45 28.94 30.18 -9.81
C ALA A 45 27.57 29.48 -9.72
N LYS A 46 27.35 28.49 -10.59
CA LYS A 46 26.16 27.60 -10.54
C LYS A 46 26.37 26.48 -9.52
N GLY A 47 25.58 26.50 -8.45
CA GLY A 47 25.62 25.51 -7.37
C GLY A 47 24.28 24.80 -7.18
N TYR A 48 24.28 23.82 -6.28
CA TYR A 48 23.05 23.17 -5.81
C TYR A 48 23.01 23.24 -4.28
N GLN A 49 21.83 23.48 -3.73
CA GLN A 49 21.58 23.51 -2.29
C GLN A 49 20.60 22.40 -1.91
N VAL A 50 20.83 21.74 -0.77
CA VAL A 50 19.89 20.77 -0.21
C VAL A 50 18.74 21.49 0.48
N VAL A 51 17.52 21.07 0.18
CA VAL A 51 16.29 21.53 0.84
C VAL A 51 15.53 20.32 1.39
N VAL A 52 15.07 20.41 2.62
CA VAL A 52 14.17 19.45 3.25
C VAL A 52 12.74 19.83 2.86
N ILE A 53 12.10 18.92 2.14
CA ILE A 53 10.74 19.11 1.63
C ILE A 53 9.71 18.59 2.65
N ASP A 54 10.02 17.47 3.30
CA ASP A 54 9.10 16.77 4.20
C ASP A 54 9.67 16.64 5.62
N TYR A 55 9.51 17.70 6.42
CA TYR A 55 10.02 17.78 7.80
C TYR A 55 9.42 16.76 8.77
N TRP A 56 8.35 16.06 8.37
CA TRP A 56 7.65 15.08 9.20
C TRP A 56 8.02 13.64 8.86
N HIS A 57 8.89 13.44 7.88
CA HIS A 57 9.27 12.10 7.48
C HIS A 57 10.23 11.47 8.50
N ASP A 58 9.91 10.25 8.95
CA ASP A 58 10.67 9.53 9.98
C ASP A 58 12.14 9.35 9.62
N CYS A 59 12.46 9.27 8.32
CA CYS A 59 13.84 9.13 7.86
C CYS A 59 14.73 10.32 8.22
N LEU A 60 14.16 11.49 8.57
CA LEU A 60 14.94 12.65 8.98
C LEU A 60 15.65 12.43 10.32
N ALA A 61 15.08 11.60 11.20
CA ALA A 61 15.67 11.20 12.49
C ALA A 61 16.78 10.16 12.37
N ILE A 62 17.06 9.66 11.16
CA ILE A 62 18.18 8.75 10.94
C ILE A 62 19.49 9.47 11.19
N ARG A 63 20.30 8.88 12.07
CA ARG A 63 21.63 9.37 12.42
C ARG A 63 22.62 9.15 11.28
N LEU A 64 23.12 10.24 10.70
CA LEU A 64 24.16 10.23 9.66
C LEU A 64 25.57 10.10 10.23
N ASP A 65 25.81 10.52 11.47
CA ASP A 65 27.15 10.52 12.10
C ASP A 65 27.73 9.11 12.25
N ARG A 66 26.88 8.11 12.45
CA ARG A 66 27.30 6.70 12.49
C ARG A 66 27.76 6.18 11.13
N ALA A 67 27.25 6.74 10.04
CA ALA A 67 27.51 6.27 8.69
C ALA A 67 28.62 7.07 7.99
N SER A 68 28.74 8.37 8.27
CA SER A 68 29.76 9.24 7.69
C SER A 68 30.12 10.41 8.61
N PRO A 69 31.00 10.18 9.62
CA PRO A 69 31.43 11.21 10.58
C PRO A 69 31.99 12.46 9.91
N GLU A 70 32.59 12.31 8.72
CA GLU A 70 33.22 13.38 7.95
C GLU A 70 32.23 14.45 7.44
N LEU A 71 30.93 14.15 7.39
CA LEU A 71 29.92 15.14 6.97
C LEU A 71 29.67 16.20 8.05
N GLY A 72 30.05 15.94 9.30
CA GLY A 72 29.79 16.87 10.42
C GLY A 72 28.30 17.18 10.61
N VAL A 73 27.43 16.20 10.32
CA VAL A 73 25.99 16.23 10.62
C VAL A 73 25.63 14.97 11.40
N THR A 74 24.81 15.16 12.41
CA THR A 74 24.21 14.09 13.20
C THR A 74 22.95 13.57 12.52
N PHE A 75 22.13 14.46 11.94
CA PHE A 75 20.82 14.11 11.40
C PHE A 75 20.61 14.63 9.98
N LEU A 76 19.67 14.03 9.26
CA LEU A 76 19.43 14.35 7.86
C LEU A 76 18.85 15.77 7.67
N TRP A 77 18.05 16.27 8.61
CA TRP A 77 17.50 17.64 8.55
C TRP A 77 18.58 18.73 8.64
N GLU A 78 19.76 18.41 9.20
CA GLU A 78 20.89 19.35 9.31
C GLU A 78 21.60 19.58 7.96
N LEU A 79 21.17 18.86 6.91
CA LEU A 79 21.59 19.12 5.54
C LEU A 79 20.86 20.33 4.93
N GLU A 80 19.74 20.79 5.49
CA GLU A 80 19.01 21.97 5.02
C GLU A 80 19.96 23.16 4.80
N GLY A 81 19.91 23.73 3.60
CA GLY A 81 20.70 24.90 3.24
C GLY A 81 22.17 24.61 2.91
N ARG A 82 22.65 23.37 3.02
CA ARG A 82 24.03 23.04 2.66
C ARG A 82 24.23 23.03 1.15
N MET A 83 25.32 23.66 0.72
CA MET A 83 25.75 23.68 -0.68
C MET A 83 26.47 22.37 -1.05
N LEU A 84 26.17 21.85 -2.23
CA LEU A 84 26.91 20.73 -2.80
C LEU A 84 28.26 21.20 -3.29
N SER A 85 29.32 20.53 -2.84
CA SER A 85 30.66 20.67 -3.38
C SER A 85 30.93 19.56 -4.38
N PHE A 86 31.40 19.94 -5.57
CA PHE A 86 31.81 19.00 -6.62
C PHE A 86 33.32 19.07 -6.74
N ARG A 87 33.95 17.91 -6.94
CA ARG A 87 35.41 17.80 -7.02
C ARG A 87 35.99 18.48 -8.25
N ASP A 88 35.22 18.57 -9.32
CA ASP A 88 35.57 19.18 -10.60
C ASP A 88 34.48 20.16 -11.05
N GLY A 89 34.54 20.60 -12.31
CA GLY A 89 33.53 21.47 -12.94
C GLY A 89 32.27 20.72 -13.41
N PHE A 90 32.20 19.40 -13.28
CA PHE A 90 31.03 18.63 -13.73
C PHE A 90 29.83 18.90 -12.82
N ARG A 91 28.68 19.19 -13.43
CA ARG A 91 27.42 19.40 -12.73
C ARG A 91 26.33 18.59 -13.44
N PRO A 92 25.44 17.90 -12.71
CA PRO A 92 24.18 17.46 -13.27
C PRO A 92 23.46 18.63 -13.95
N LYS A 93 22.62 18.37 -14.95
CA LYS A 93 21.87 19.46 -15.59
C LYS A 93 20.76 19.95 -14.65
N ALA A 94 20.63 21.28 -14.54
CA ALA A 94 19.67 21.92 -13.65
C ALA A 94 18.22 21.44 -13.88
N GLN A 95 17.86 21.14 -15.13
CA GLN A 95 16.53 20.61 -15.48
C GLN A 95 16.16 19.31 -14.76
N TYR A 96 17.13 18.42 -14.50
CA TYR A 96 16.88 17.17 -13.77
C TYR A 96 16.74 17.42 -12.26
N MET A 97 17.50 18.38 -11.72
CA MET A 97 17.39 18.79 -10.33
C MET A 97 16.04 19.49 -10.07
N TRP A 98 15.61 20.34 -10.99
CA TRP A 98 14.29 20.96 -10.93
C TRP A 98 13.16 19.95 -10.95
N TRP A 99 13.26 18.94 -11.84
CA TRP A 99 12.29 17.86 -11.87
C TRP A 99 12.28 17.00 -10.60
N ASN A 100 13.44 16.71 -10.03
CA ASN A 100 13.53 16.04 -8.73
C ASN A 100 12.82 16.88 -7.65
N TYR A 101 13.13 18.17 -7.54
CA TYR A 101 12.46 19.08 -6.60
C TYR A 101 10.94 19.08 -6.75
N MET A 102 10.44 19.23 -7.98
CA MET A 102 9.00 19.21 -8.25
C MET A 102 8.36 17.87 -7.89
N SER A 103 9.03 16.76 -8.20
CA SER A 103 8.56 15.42 -7.87
C SER A 103 8.53 15.19 -6.35
N SER A 104 9.56 15.64 -5.64
CA SER A 104 9.66 15.59 -4.18
C SER A 104 8.55 16.42 -3.52
N ALA A 105 8.29 17.62 -4.03
CA ALA A 105 7.21 18.49 -3.55
C ALA A 105 5.82 17.85 -3.71
N ILE A 106 5.56 17.20 -4.86
CA ILE A 106 4.32 16.45 -5.09
C ILE A 106 4.22 15.27 -4.12
N ALA A 107 5.30 14.50 -3.96
CA ALA A 107 5.32 13.33 -3.07
C ALA A 107 5.07 13.72 -1.62
N ALA A 108 5.73 14.77 -1.13
CA ALA A 108 5.53 15.30 0.22
C ALA A 108 4.12 15.84 0.43
N ALA A 109 3.57 16.57 -0.54
CA ALA A 109 2.18 17.05 -0.46
C ALA A 109 1.18 15.89 -0.40
N TRP A 110 1.41 14.84 -1.18
CA TRP A 110 0.58 13.63 -1.18
C TRP A 110 0.65 12.90 0.16
N ARG A 111 1.85 12.64 0.68
CA ARG A 111 2.04 12.03 2.00
C ARG A 111 1.39 12.86 3.10
N SER A 112 1.64 14.16 3.12
CA SER A 112 1.09 15.06 4.12
C SER A 112 -0.44 14.98 4.18
N LYS A 113 -1.10 14.92 3.01
CA LYS A 113 -2.54 14.74 2.92
C LYS A 113 -3.00 13.41 3.51
N ASN A 114 -2.32 12.30 3.19
CA ASN A 114 -2.72 10.98 3.68
C ASN A 114 -2.50 10.85 5.19
N THR A 115 -1.37 11.35 5.70
CA THR A 115 -1.04 11.23 7.13
C THR A 115 -1.84 12.19 8.01
N HIS A 116 -2.16 13.41 7.53
CA HIS A 116 -2.75 14.46 8.38
C HIS A 116 -4.15 14.91 7.96
N GLY A 117 -4.70 14.39 6.87
CA GLY A 117 -6.02 14.79 6.33
C GLY A 117 -6.06 16.16 5.62
N TYR A 118 -4.95 16.90 5.62
CA TYR A 118 -4.80 18.19 4.92
C TYR A 118 -3.35 18.42 4.47
N TYR A 119 -3.15 19.29 3.49
CA TYR A 119 -1.80 19.65 3.03
C TYR A 119 -1.12 20.51 4.10
N LYS A 120 -0.18 19.92 4.84
CA LYS A 120 0.63 20.58 5.86
C LYS A 120 2.09 20.60 5.44
N SER A 121 2.35 21.09 4.23
CA SER A 121 3.71 21.18 3.70
C SER A 121 4.25 22.60 3.89
N LYS A 122 5.37 22.76 4.62
CA LYS A 122 6.20 23.99 4.59
C LYS A 122 6.96 24.08 3.26
N ILE A 123 6.29 23.85 2.12
CA ILE A 123 6.91 24.06 0.82
C ILE A 123 7.07 25.57 0.67
N ARG A 124 8.27 26.07 0.97
CA ARG A 124 8.68 27.41 0.57
C ARG A 124 9.04 27.30 -0.91
N VAL A 125 8.14 27.74 -1.79
CA VAL A 125 8.55 28.04 -3.16
C VAL A 125 9.24 29.39 -3.10
N TYR A 126 10.53 29.39 -3.38
CA TYR A 126 11.29 30.61 -3.59
C TYR A 126 10.85 31.20 -4.93
N ILE A 127 9.77 31.98 -4.91
CA ILE A 127 9.42 32.89 -6.00
C ILE A 127 9.91 34.24 -5.53
N GLU A 128 11.08 34.66 -6.00
CA GLU A 128 11.47 36.07 -5.90
C GLU A 128 10.56 36.85 -6.85
N ASP A 129 9.52 37.48 -6.30
CA ASP A 129 8.85 38.58 -7.00
C ASP A 129 9.74 39.80 -6.84
N ASP A 130 10.38 40.20 -7.92
CA ASP A 130 10.93 41.55 -8.03
C ASP A 130 9.78 42.56 -7.85
N ASP A 131 9.95 43.39 -6.82
CA ASP A 131 9.42 44.74 -6.66
C ASP A 131 8.05 45.06 -6.04
N GLN A 132 7.11 44.15 -5.73
CA GLN A 132 5.89 44.58 -4.98
C GLN A 132 5.44 43.61 -3.88
N GLY A 133 5.82 43.95 -2.64
CA GLY A 133 5.61 43.17 -1.44
C GLY A 133 4.16 42.70 -1.20
N GLY A 134 3.97 41.38 -1.23
CA GLY A 134 2.78 40.72 -0.74
C GLY A 134 2.59 39.32 -1.32
N THR A 135 3.29 38.32 -0.80
CA THR A 135 2.98 36.92 -1.12
C THR A 135 1.66 36.52 -0.46
N SER A 136 0.63 36.21 -1.25
CA SER A 136 -0.61 35.62 -0.74
C SER A 136 -0.48 34.08 -0.71
N PRO A 137 -0.59 33.42 0.46
CA PRO A 137 -0.48 31.96 0.61
C PRO A 137 -1.47 31.14 -0.25
N VAL A 138 -2.53 31.77 -0.77
CA VAL A 138 -3.64 31.15 -1.47
C VAL A 138 -3.25 30.64 -2.87
N LYS A 139 -2.32 31.30 -3.58
CA LYS A 139 -1.92 30.89 -4.94
C LYS A 139 -1.07 29.61 -4.95
N HIS A 140 -0.30 29.37 -3.88
CA HIS A 140 0.62 28.24 -3.77
C HIS A 140 -0.12 26.91 -3.51
N SER A 141 -1.06 26.90 -2.56
CA SER A 141 -1.88 25.71 -2.29
C SER A 141 -2.73 25.32 -3.50
N GLN A 142 -3.22 26.29 -4.26
CA GLN A 142 -3.97 26.03 -5.48
C GLN A 142 -3.11 25.39 -6.59
N PHE A 143 -1.88 25.86 -6.79
CA PHE A 143 -0.95 25.26 -7.75
C PHE A 143 -0.57 23.82 -7.39
N VAL A 144 -0.19 23.56 -6.14
CA VAL A 144 0.18 22.20 -5.66
C VAL A 144 -1.03 21.25 -5.73
N MET A 145 -2.23 21.74 -5.42
CA MET A 145 -3.47 20.96 -5.56
C MET A 145 -3.78 20.61 -7.02
N GLU A 146 -3.63 21.55 -7.95
CA GLU A 146 -3.85 21.31 -9.38
C GLU A 146 -2.81 20.35 -9.95
N LEU A 147 -1.53 20.50 -9.58
CA LEU A 147 -0.46 19.58 -9.96
C LEU A 147 -0.71 18.16 -9.45
N GLY A 148 -1.12 18.01 -8.18
CA GLY A 148 -1.49 16.73 -7.58
C GLY A 148 -2.78 16.11 -8.15
N ARG A 149 -3.66 16.90 -8.78
CA ARG A 149 -4.82 16.41 -9.54
C ARG A 149 -4.39 15.86 -10.91
N ALA A 150 -3.55 16.60 -11.64
CA ALA A 150 -3.03 16.16 -12.94
C ALA A 150 -2.16 14.91 -12.84
N TRP A 151 -1.30 14.82 -11.81
CA TRP A 151 -0.48 13.63 -11.56
C TRP A 151 -1.32 12.38 -11.33
N ARG A 152 -2.39 12.48 -10.51
CA ARG A 152 -3.36 11.38 -10.30
C ARG A 152 -4.03 10.92 -11.59
N GLN A 153 -4.39 11.86 -12.46
CA GLN A 153 -5.01 11.53 -13.75
C GLN A 153 -4.02 10.80 -14.66
N ALA A 154 -2.76 11.26 -14.73
CA ALA A 154 -1.69 10.62 -15.48
C ALA A 154 -1.37 9.18 -15.00
N CYS A 155 -1.22 8.95 -13.70
CA CYS A 155 -0.94 7.62 -13.14
C CYS A 155 -2.10 6.62 -13.34
N SER A 156 -3.34 7.10 -13.47
CA SER A 156 -4.52 6.26 -13.73
C SER A 156 -4.70 5.84 -15.20
N GLY A 157 -3.72 6.13 -16.08
CA GLY A 157 -3.79 5.83 -17.51
C GLY A 157 -4.77 6.71 -18.29
N LYS A 158 -5.26 7.80 -17.68
CA LYS A 158 -6.23 8.73 -18.26
C LYS A 158 -5.60 10.13 -18.27
N LEU A 159 -4.77 10.40 -19.27
CA LEU A 159 -4.14 11.71 -19.39
C LEU A 159 -5.19 12.80 -19.65
N TYR A 160 -5.47 13.60 -18.63
CA TYR A 160 -5.89 14.99 -18.78
C TYR A 160 -4.87 15.80 -17.98
N VAL A 161 -3.99 16.52 -18.67
CA VAL A 161 -3.29 17.65 -18.05
C VAL A 161 -4.13 18.84 -18.43
N SER A 162 -4.72 19.54 -17.46
CA SER A 162 -5.53 20.72 -17.78
C SER A 162 -4.66 21.76 -18.47
N ASP A 163 -5.26 22.51 -19.39
CA ASP A 163 -4.59 23.56 -20.17
C ASP A 163 -3.83 24.54 -19.27
N SER A 164 -4.30 24.77 -18.03
CA SER A 164 -3.65 25.64 -17.05
C SER A 164 -2.36 25.07 -16.48
N ILE A 165 -2.24 23.74 -16.30
CA ILE A 165 -1.06 23.11 -15.67
C ILE A 165 0.11 23.02 -16.66
N LEU A 166 -0.17 22.64 -17.90
CA LEU A 166 0.83 22.69 -18.97
C LEU A 166 1.28 24.13 -19.24
N THR A 167 0.34 25.08 -19.29
CA THR A 167 0.67 26.50 -19.47
C THR A 167 1.49 27.04 -18.30
N SER A 168 1.15 26.71 -17.04
CA SER A 168 1.93 27.14 -15.88
C SER A 168 3.32 26.48 -15.82
N LEU A 169 3.44 25.19 -16.14
CA LEU A 169 4.73 24.51 -16.20
C LEU A 169 5.62 25.06 -17.33
N VAL A 170 5.05 25.36 -18.50
CA VAL A 170 5.74 25.97 -19.64
C VAL A 170 6.10 27.44 -19.39
N MET A 171 5.24 28.21 -18.73
CA MET A 171 5.52 29.61 -18.36
C MET A 171 6.60 29.72 -17.29
N ILE A 172 6.60 28.83 -16.29
CA ILE A 172 7.66 28.77 -15.27
C ILE A 172 8.98 28.31 -15.88
N ALA A 173 8.97 27.29 -16.75
CA ALA A 173 10.18 26.86 -17.46
C ALA A 173 10.70 27.91 -18.45
N GLY A 174 9.80 28.67 -19.09
CA GLY A 174 10.13 29.71 -20.06
C GLY A 174 10.60 31.03 -19.44
N HIS A 175 10.13 31.41 -18.25
CA HIS A 175 10.57 32.64 -17.56
C HIS A 175 12.00 32.56 -17.02
N HIS A 176 12.56 31.36 -16.84
CA HIS A 176 13.92 31.14 -16.36
C HIS A 176 14.92 30.75 -17.45
N ALA A 177 14.49 30.67 -18.72
CA ALA A 177 15.39 30.53 -19.86
C ALA A 177 15.84 31.92 -20.32
N ASP A 178 17.16 32.19 -20.24
CA ASP A 178 17.77 33.43 -20.69
C ASP A 178 17.33 33.79 -22.14
N PRO A 179 16.75 34.98 -22.40
CA PRO A 179 16.31 35.38 -23.73
C PRO A 179 17.46 35.53 -24.75
N LYS A 180 18.71 35.33 -24.35
CA LYS A 180 19.87 35.30 -25.25
C LYS A 180 20.17 33.94 -25.89
N ILE A 181 19.42 32.89 -25.55
CA ILE A 181 19.57 31.58 -26.19
C ILE A 181 18.64 31.53 -27.42
N ASP A 182 19.19 31.90 -28.58
CA ASP A 182 18.57 31.79 -29.91
C ASP A 182 18.54 30.33 -30.39
N ASP A 183 17.78 29.47 -29.70
CA ASP A 183 17.51 28.09 -30.13
C ASP A 183 15.98 27.89 -30.28
N GLY A 184 15.38 28.61 -31.23
CA GLY A 184 14.20 28.16 -32.00
C GLY A 184 12.90 27.85 -31.26
N PHE A 185 12.76 28.13 -29.96
CA PHE A 185 11.53 27.87 -29.22
C PHE A 185 10.56 29.05 -29.33
N ASP A 186 9.59 28.94 -30.25
CA ASP A 186 8.46 29.86 -30.39
C ASP A 186 7.25 29.31 -29.59
N PRO A 187 6.94 29.87 -28.40
CA PRO A 187 5.85 29.39 -27.55
C PRO A 187 4.47 29.55 -28.21
N THR A 188 4.35 30.42 -29.21
CA THR A 188 3.12 30.63 -29.98
C THR A 188 2.86 29.48 -30.96
N LYS A 189 3.91 28.90 -31.56
CA LYS A 189 3.81 27.71 -32.41
C LYS A 189 3.46 26.45 -31.63
N ALA A 190 4.04 26.28 -30.43
CA ALA A 190 3.77 25.14 -29.56
C ALA A 190 2.28 25.03 -29.15
N ASN A 191 1.62 26.17 -28.94
CA ASN A 191 0.18 26.21 -28.62
C ASN A 191 -0.72 25.79 -29.80
N HIS A 192 -0.37 26.17 -31.02
CA HIS A 192 -1.13 25.81 -32.21
C HIS A 192 -0.93 24.34 -32.62
N GLU A 193 0.29 23.82 -32.48
CA GLU A 193 0.59 22.40 -32.74
C GLU A 193 -0.05 21.47 -31.70
N ALA A 194 -0.10 21.87 -30.42
CA ALA A 194 -0.82 21.14 -29.39
C ALA A 194 -2.32 21.05 -29.69
N ALA A 195 -2.95 22.15 -30.09
CA ALA A 195 -4.37 22.19 -30.47
C ALA A 195 -4.69 21.28 -31.68
N ALA A 196 -3.83 21.26 -32.70
CA ALA A 196 -4.00 20.42 -33.89
C ALA A 196 -3.87 18.91 -33.59
N ILE A 197 -2.93 18.54 -32.72
CA ILE A 197 -2.71 17.15 -32.28
C ILE A 197 -3.91 16.63 -31.46
N ILE A 198 -4.53 17.50 -30.65
CA ILE A 198 -5.71 17.17 -29.85
C ILE A 198 -6.91 16.83 -30.74
N VAL A 199 -7.17 17.64 -31.78
CA VAL A 199 -8.28 17.42 -32.72
C VAL A 199 -8.06 16.15 -33.55
N ALA A 200 -6.84 15.90 -34.00
CA ALA A 200 -6.50 14.71 -34.78
C ALA A 200 -6.67 13.41 -33.98
N GLU A 201 -6.30 13.41 -32.70
CA GLU A 201 -6.32 12.20 -31.87
C GLU A 201 -7.71 11.88 -31.30
N GLN A 202 -8.59 12.88 -31.20
CA GLN A 202 -10.02 12.69 -30.91
C GLN A 202 -10.78 12.16 -32.13
N ALA A 203 -10.43 12.63 -33.34
CA ALA A 203 -11.00 12.11 -34.59
C ALA A 203 -10.63 10.64 -34.84
N ARG A 204 -9.44 10.20 -34.38
CA ARG A 204 -8.92 8.83 -34.56
C ARG A 204 -9.62 7.78 -33.67
N ARG A 205 -10.34 8.19 -32.62
CA ARG A 205 -10.90 7.29 -31.59
C ARG A 205 -12.38 6.93 -31.76
N GLY A 206 -12.97 7.21 -32.92
CA GLY A 206 -14.31 6.70 -33.27
C GLY A 206 -15.44 7.30 -32.45
N ILE A 207 -15.51 8.63 -32.41
CA ILE A 207 -16.65 9.37 -31.86
C ILE A 207 -17.79 9.31 -32.88
N ASP A 208 -19.01 9.01 -32.41
CA ASP A 208 -20.25 9.01 -33.21
C ASP A 208 -20.47 10.39 -33.86
N ASP A 209 -20.97 10.42 -35.10
CA ASP A 209 -21.26 11.63 -35.86
C ASP A 209 -22.20 12.61 -35.11
N ARG A 210 -22.91 12.13 -34.08
CA ARG A 210 -23.80 12.92 -33.21
C ARG A 210 -23.06 13.71 -32.12
N ASP A 211 -21.94 13.20 -31.61
CA ASP A 211 -21.10 13.93 -30.66
C ASP A 211 -20.29 15.02 -31.39
N ARG A 212 -20.02 14.82 -32.70
CA ARG A 212 -19.52 15.86 -33.61
C ARG A 212 -20.48 17.04 -33.75
N GLU A 213 -21.78 16.78 -33.83
CA GLU A 213 -22.81 17.82 -33.97
C GLU A 213 -22.97 18.65 -32.69
N LEU A 214 -22.88 18.00 -31.51
CA LEU A 214 -22.92 18.66 -30.20
C LEU A 214 -21.67 19.52 -29.93
N LEU A 215 -20.49 19.05 -30.36
CA LEU A 215 -19.25 19.80 -30.23
C LEU A 215 -19.14 20.92 -31.27
N GLY A 216 -19.68 20.72 -32.48
CA GLY A 216 -19.80 21.76 -33.51
C GLY A 216 -20.70 22.92 -33.09
N SER A 217 -21.84 22.63 -32.45
CA SER A 217 -22.75 23.66 -31.92
C SER A 217 -22.17 24.41 -30.71
N LYS A 218 -21.37 23.73 -29.85
CA LYS A 218 -20.61 24.39 -28.77
C LYS A 218 -19.47 25.27 -29.27
N ALA A 219 -18.75 24.84 -30.30
CA ALA A 219 -17.70 25.65 -30.94
C ALA A 219 -18.29 26.85 -31.70
N ALA A 220 -19.54 26.75 -32.16
CA ALA A 220 -20.28 27.83 -32.81
C ALA A 220 -20.99 28.81 -31.83
N GLY A 221 -20.96 28.54 -30.52
CA GLY A 221 -21.52 29.45 -29.50
C GLY A 221 -23.04 29.38 -29.31
N GLU A 222 -23.72 28.33 -29.79
CA GLU A 222 -25.17 28.19 -29.62
C GLU A 222 -25.53 27.45 -28.33
N SER A 223 -26.34 28.09 -27.47
CA SER A 223 -26.84 27.55 -26.20
C SER A 223 -28.21 26.89 -26.40
N ILE A 224 -28.26 25.56 -26.46
CA ILE A 224 -29.53 24.81 -26.35
C ILE A 224 -29.89 24.69 -24.87
N GLY A 225 -31.07 25.23 -24.49
CA GLY A 225 -31.59 25.15 -23.12
C GLY A 225 -31.95 23.72 -22.72
N LEU A 226 -31.71 23.38 -21.45
CA LEU A 226 -31.96 22.06 -20.85
C LEU A 226 -33.43 21.60 -21.05
N GLU A 227 -34.37 22.54 -21.11
CA GLU A 227 -35.81 22.28 -21.27
C GLU A 227 -36.19 21.80 -22.68
N ASP A 228 -35.57 22.37 -23.73
CA ASP A 228 -35.74 21.90 -25.12
C ASP A 228 -35.05 20.56 -25.37
N TRP A 229 -34.04 20.24 -24.55
CA TRP A 229 -33.39 18.94 -24.57
C TRP A 229 -34.23 17.86 -23.86
N MET A 230 -34.95 18.23 -22.78
CA MET A 230 -35.80 17.33 -21.99
C MET A 230 -37.11 16.92 -22.69
N THR A 231 -37.60 17.69 -23.67
CA THR A 231 -38.89 17.40 -24.34
C THR A 231 -38.79 16.42 -25.51
N ARG A 232 -37.60 15.88 -25.84
CA ARG A 232 -37.43 14.93 -26.96
C ARG A 232 -37.90 13.52 -26.60
N LYS A 233 -38.71 12.96 -27.51
CA LYS A 233 -39.70 11.86 -27.37
C LYS A 233 -39.20 10.43 -27.05
N ASP A 234 -38.00 10.23 -26.50
CA ASP A 234 -37.39 8.90 -26.30
C ASP A 234 -37.28 8.49 -24.81
N ASN A 235 -38.42 8.36 -24.12
CA ASN A 235 -38.48 8.06 -22.67
C ASN A 235 -37.89 6.70 -22.25
N HIS A 236 -37.85 5.70 -23.14
CA HIS A 236 -37.20 4.41 -22.81
C HIS A 236 -35.68 4.55 -22.62
N LYS A 237 -35.05 5.52 -23.30
CA LYS A 237 -33.60 5.77 -23.17
C LYS A 237 -33.27 6.56 -21.90
N LEU A 238 -34.24 7.30 -21.34
CA LEU A 238 -34.09 8.06 -20.10
C LEU A 238 -33.95 7.12 -18.89
N ASN A 239 -34.75 6.06 -18.80
CA ASN A 239 -34.67 5.09 -17.72
C ASN A 239 -33.35 4.30 -17.73
N SER A 240 -32.87 3.90 -18.92
CA SER A 240 -31.55 3.26 -19.05
C SER A 240 -30.40 4.21 -18.70
N ARG A 241 -30.51 5.49 -19.04
CA ARG A 241 -29.53 6.54 -18.69
C ARG A 241 -29.54 6.87 -17.20
N MET A 242 -30.71 6.99 -16.56
CA MET A 242 -30.80 7.16 -15.11
C MET A 242 -30.27 5.95 -14.37
N LEU A 243 -30.56 4.74 -14.84
CA LEU A 243 -30.03 3.51 -14.23
C LEU A 243 -28.51 3.43 -14.38
N ALA A 244 -27.96 3.85 -15.52
CA ALA A 244 -26.52 3.94 -15.74
C ALA A 244 -25.87 5.03 -14.87
N LEU A 245 -26.49 6.21 -14.75
CA LEU A 245 -25.99 7.30 -13.89
C LEU A 245 -26.10 6.95 -12.40
N LYS A 246 -27.17 6.28 -11.97
CA LYS A 246 -27.32 5.76 -10.60
C LYS A 246 -26.29 4.67 -10.32
N ARG A 247 -26.00 3.80 -11.29
CA ARG A 247 -24.89 2.83 -11.17
C ARG A 247 -23.53 3.53 -11.12
N LEU A 248 -23.30 4.56 -11.91
CA LEU A 248 -22.04 5.33 -11.90
C LEU A 248 -21.88 6.17 -10.63
N SER A 249 -22.96 6.71 -10.04
CA SER A 249 -22.92 7.41 -8.76
C SER A 249 -22.61 6.44 -7.63
N ILE A 250 -23.25 5.26 -7.61
CA ILE A 250 -22.92 4.17 -6.67
C ILE A 250 -21.45 3.74 -6.84
N ILE A 251 -20.96 3.59 -8.07
CA ILE A 251 -19.54 3.27 -8.32
C ILE A 251 -18.62 4.40 -7.84
N ALA A 252 -18.96 5.67 -8.06
CA ALA A 252 -18.16 6.81 -7.64
C ALA A 252 -18.16 7.02 -6.12
N GLU A 253 -19.27 6.72 -5.45
CA GLU A 253 -19.44 6.77 -4.00
C GLU A 253 -18.70 5.59 -3.34
N LYS A 254 -18.82 4.37 -3.89
CA LYS A 254 -17.98 3.21 -3.53
C LYS A 254 -16.49 3.49 -3.72
N ARG A 255 -16.13 4.26 -4.74
CA ARG A 255 -14.73 4.63 -5.00
C ARG A 255 -14.21 5.70 -4.04
N ARG A 256 -15.08 6.55 -3.50
CA ARG A 256 -14.74 7.51 -2.43
C ARG A 256 -14.68 6.84 -1.07
N SER A 257 -15.52 5.83 -0.78
CA SER A 257 -15.36 5.03 0.43
C SER A 257 -14.08 4.21 0.36
N MET A 258 -13.76 3.60 -0.79
CA MET A 258 -12.49 2.89 -1.01
C MET A 258 -11.24 3.68 -0.62
N ASP A 259 -11.21 5.02 -0.79
CA ASP A 259 -10.07 5.85 -0.40
C ASP A 259 -9.83 5.87 1.12
N GLY A 260 -10.89 5.89 1.95
CA GLY A 260 -10.76 5.74 3.41
C GLY A 260 -10.44 4.31 3.83
N TRP A 261 -10.85 3.34 3.02
CA TRP A 261 -10.55 1.93 3.24
C TRP A 261 -9.08 1.58 2.99
N TYR A 262 -8.38 2.29 2.10
CA TYR A 262 -6.93 2.10 1.97
C TYR A 262 -6.24 2.39 3.30
N ASP A 263 -6.66 3.43 4.04
CA ASP A 263 -6.06 3.77 5.33
C ASP A 263 -6.39 2.71 6.41
N GLU A 264 -7.59 2.15 6.42
CA GLU A 264 -7.97 1.08 7.36
C GLU A 264 -7.34 -0.26 7.03
N LEU A 265 -7.27 -0.63 5.75
CA LEU A 265 -6.58 -1.82 5.30
C LEU A 265 -5.07 -1.67 5.52
N ASP A 266 -4.49 -0.50 5.25
CA ASP A 266 -3.07 -0.24 5.52
C ASP A 266 -2.78 -0.36 7.02
N LYS A 267 -3.64 0.22 7.88
CA LYS A 267 -3.61 -0.02 9.32
C LYS A 267 -3.71 -1.52 9.65
N PHE A 268 -4.65 -2.26 9.08
CA PHE A 268 -4.81 -3.69 9.35
C PHE A 268 -3.60 -4.50 8.85
N THR A 269 -3.07 -4.22 7.66
CA THR A 269 -1.85 -4.88 7.14
C THR A 269 -0.59 -4.51 7.90
N SER A 270 -0.60 -3.38 8.60
CA SER A 270 0.45 -3.03 9.58
C SER A 270 0.47 -3.98 10.79
N LEU A 271 -0.43 -4.97 10.88
CA LEU A 271 -0.38 -6.10 11.83
C LEU A 271 0.97 -6.83 11.83
N PHE A 272 1.73 -6.76 10.74
CA PHE A 272 3.03 -7.40 10.62
C PHE A 272 4.21 -6.40 10.61
N GLU A 273 3.94 -5.10 10.73
CA GLU A 273 5.01 -4.10 10.81
C GLU A 273 5.73 -4.13 12.16
N THR A 274 7.04 -3.92 12.12
CA THR A 274 7.79 -3.67 13.34
C THR A 274 7.38 -2.36 13.96
N TYR A 275 7.16 -2.38 15.27
CA TYR A 275 7.05 -1.16 16.06
C TYR A 275 8.45 -0.53 16.21
N ASP A 276 8.97 0.05 15.13
CA ASP A 276 10.35 0.54 15.03
C ASP A 276 10.60 1.87 15.78
N GLY A 277 9.57 2.46 16.41
CA GLY A 277 9.62 3.84 16.90
C GLY A 277 9.87 4.03 18.40
N ALA A 278 9.47 3.08 19.27
CA ALA A 278 9.61 3.28 20.72
C ALA A 278 10.84 2.55 21.25
N GLN A 279 11.72 3.32 21.89
CA GLN A 279 12.75 2.78 22.75
C GLN A 279 12.22 2.71 24.17
N VAL A 280 12.34 1.53 24.79
CA VAL A 280 12.16 1.37 26.23
C VAL A 280 13.57 1.20 26.78
N GLU A 281 14.03 2.16 27.57
CA GLU A 281 15.37 2.13 28.20
C GLU A 281 16.56 2.01 27.21
N GLY A 282 16.41 2.54 25.99
CA GLY A 282 17.45 2.52 24.96
C GLY A 282 17.58 1.21 24.19
N VAL A 283 16.75 0.21 24.50
CA VAL A 283 16.59 -1.03 23.72
C VAL A 283 15.35 -0.87 22.83
N SER A 284 15.44 -1.30 21.57
CA SER A 284 14.25 -1.30 20.71
C SER A 284 13.22 -2.30 21.24
N GLN A 285 11.93 -2.00 21.13
CA GLN A 285 10.90 -2.97 21.52
C GLN A 285 11.03 -4.31 20.76
N GLU A 286 11.50 -4.28 19.51
CA GLU A 286 11.79 -5.50 18.73
C GLU A 286 12.89 -6.34 19.38
N GLU A 287 13.97 -5.71 19.88
CA GLU A 287 15.04 -6.44 20.58
C GLU A 287 14.58 -7.00 21.93
N ALA A 288 13.79 -6.24 22.69
CA ALA A 288 13.22 -6.71 23.95
C ALA A 288 12.29 -7.92 23.72
N PHE A 289 11.41 -7.82 22.72
CA PHE A 289 10.53 -8.92 22.31
C PHE A 289 11.31 -10.13 21.81
N ALA A 290 12.33 -9.91 20.97
CA ALA A 290 13.20 -10.98 20.50
C ALA A 290 13.93 -11.69 21.65
N HIS A 291 14.33 -10.95 22.69
CA HIS A 291 14.95 -11.54 23.86
C HIS A 291 13.98 -12.47 24.63
N ILE A 292 12.73 -12.05 24.83
CA ILE A 292 11.67 -12.87 25.44
C ILE A 292 11.45 -14.14 24.61
N MET A 293 11.31 -14.00 23.29
CA MET A 293 11.11 -15.13 22.38
C MET A 293 12.30 -16.09 22.32
N CYS A 294 13.55 -15.59 22.40
CA CYS A 294 14.73 -16.44 22.44
C CYS A 294 14.68 -17.40 23.64
N GLY A 295 14.24 -16.93 24.81
CA GLY A 295 14.07 -17.77 25.99
C GLY A 295 13.07 -18.92 25.79
N ALA A 296 11.97 -18.66 25.08
CA ALA A 296 10.90 -19.65 24.86
C ALA A 296 11.20 -20.62 23.71
N TYR A 297 11.66 -20.11 22.57
CA TYR A 297 11.82 -20.89 21.33
C TYR A 297 13.24 -21.37 21.06
N CYS A 298 14.25 -20.72 21.65
CA CYS A 298 15.67 -20.93 21.30
C CYS A 298 16.55 -21.12 22.55
N PRO A 299 16.28 -22.08 23.45
CA PRO A 299 17.02 -22.21 24.70
C PRO A 299 18.50 -22.56 24.51
N ASN A 300 18.88 -23.18 23.38
CA ASN A 300 20.24 -23.64 23.09
C ASN A 300 20.66 -23.31 21.64
N PRO A 301 20.83 -22.03 21.26
CA PRO A 301 21.21 -21.68 19.90
C PRO A 301 22.68 -22.10 19.63
N PRO A 302 23.02 -22.63 18.43
CA PRO A 302 24.39 -23.06 18.12
C PRO A 302 25.42 -21.94 18.24
N GLU A 303 25.01 -20.73 17.87
CA GLU A 303 25.75 -19.49 18.07
C GLU A 303 24.83 -18.51 18.80
N GLY A 304 25.35 -17.74 19.76
CA GLY A 304 24.53 -16.98 20.73
C GLY A 304 23.57 -15.93 20.14
N ASN A 305 23.62 -15.63 18.84
CA ASN A 305 22.74 -14.70 18.14
C ASN A 305 21.89 -15.35 17.04
N GLN A 306 21.88 -16.68 16.95
CA GLN A 306 21.05 -17.42 16.01
C GLN A 306 19.64 -17.60 16.56
N ARG A 307 18.67 -17.56 15.65
CA ARG A 307 17.25 -17.75 15.92
C ARG A 307 16.74 -18.89 15.06
N TRP A 308 15.87 -19.71 15.63
CA TRP A 308 15.27 -20.83 14.92
C TRP A 308 14.06 -20.35 14.12
N ASP A 309 14.10 -20.51 12.80
CA ASP A 309 12.94 -20.28 11.94
C ASP A 309 12.11 -21.58 11.87
N PRO A 310 10.88 -21.60 12.40
CA PRO A 310 10.06 -22.81 12.45
C PRO A 310 9.46 -23.17 11.10
N VAL A 311 9.45 -22.27 10.11
CA VAL A 311 8.99 -22.58 8.75
C VAL A 311 10.14 -23.19 7.96
N LEU A 312 11.32 -22.57 7.98
CA LEU A 312 12.49 -23.04 7.24
C LEU A 312 13.28 -24.13 7.97
N HIS A 313 12.85 -24.57 9.15
CA HIS A 313 13.51 -25.57 10.01
C HIS A 313 15.04 -25.38 10.09
N GLN A 314 15.49 -24.14 10.28
CA GLN A 314 16.91 -23.83 10.33
C GLN A 314 17.21 -22.69 11.29
N TRP A 315 18.43 -22.73 11.84
CA TRP A 315 19.02 -21.59 12.53
C TRP A 315 19.46 -20.53 11.52
N GLY A 316 19.03 -19.29 11.74
CA GLY A 316 19.45 -18.12 10.98
C GLY A 316 19.96 -17.01 11.89
N GLY A 317 20.88 -16.18 11.38
CA GLY A 317 21.35 -15.01 12.11
C GLY A 317 20.23 -13.97 12.29
N PHE A 318 20.30 -13.18 13.36
CA PHE A 318 19.28 -12.18 13.74
C PHE A 318 18.91 -11.16 12.65
N ARG A 319 19.76 -10.97 11.63
CA ARG A 319 19.50 -10.08 10.48
C ARG A 319 18.58 -10.70 9.44
N VAL A 320 18.59 -12.03 9.33
CA VAL A 320 17.84 -12.81 8.34
C VAL A 320 16.53 -13.30 8.94
N VAL A 321 16.59 -13.79 10.18
CA VAL A 321 15.45 -14.29 10.94
C VAL A 321 15.12 -13.29 12.04
N ARG A 322 13.93 -12.67 11.96
CA ARG A 322 13.51 -11.61 12.89
C ARG A 322 12.37 -12.08 13.77
N ALA A 323 12.33 -11.56 14.99
CA ALA A 323 11.15 -11.68 15.84
C ALA A 323 10.03 -10.86 15.20
N ARG A 324 8.91 -11.48 14.94
CA ARG A 324 7.74 -10.82 14.36
C ARG A 324 6.54 -11.11 15.22
N HIS A 325 5.82 -10.06 15.56
CA HIS A 325 4.52 -10.22 16.17
C HIS A 325 3.57 -10.83 15.13
N LEU A 326 2.72 -11.75 15.57
CA LEU A 326 1.61 -12.26 14.77
C LEU A 326 0.46 -11.24 14.75
N CYS A 327 0.31 -10.49 15.86
CA CYS A 327 -0.58 -9.36 15.97
C CYS A 327 0.15 -8.16 16.61
N THR A 328 0.24 -7.03 15.93
CA THR A 328 0.97 -5.88 16.48
C THR A 328 0.23 -5.22 17.65
N PRO A 329 0.96 -4.74 18.68
CA PRO A 329 0.36 -4.01 19.81
C PRO A 329 -0.38 -2.73 19.42
N ARG A 330 -0.21 -2.21 18.20
CA ARG A 330 -0.95 -1.03 17.71
C ARG A 330 -2.45 -1.30 17.58
N HIS A 331 -2.83 -2.55 17.38
CA HIS A 331 -4.22 -2.97 17.28
C HIS A 331 -4.80 -3.42 18.61
N ARG A 332 -4.03 -3.26 19.69
CA ARG A 332 -4.47 -3.63 21.03
C ARG A 332 -5.83 -3.04 21.36
N ASP A 333 -6.01 -1.74 21.18
CA ASP A 333 -7.28 -1.08 21.52
C ASP A 333 -8.45 -1.56 20.64
N LEU A 334 -8.18 -2.09 19.45
CA LEU A 334 -9.19 -2.63 18.53
C LEU A 334 -9.52 -4.10 18.83
N LEU A 335 -8.63 -4.80 19.54
CA LEU A 335 -8.65 -6.26 19.68
C LEU A 335 -8.70 -6.72 21.14
N ASP A 336 -8.49 -5.83 22.11
CA ASP A 336 -8.60 -6.13 23.54
C ASP A 336 -10.03 -6.63 23.85
N ASP A 337 -11.06 -6.11 23.17
CA ASP A 337 -12.44 -6.60 23.29
C ASP A 337 -12.69 -7.96 22.59
N TRP A 338 -11.78 -8.42 21.72
CA TRP A 338 -12.00 -9.56 20.80
C TRP A 338 -11.17 -10.81 21.12
N ILE A 339 -10.12 -10.68 21.92
CA ILE A 339 -9.20 -11.79 22.17
C ILE A 339 -9.12 -12.11 23.66
N TYR A 340 -9.35 -11.12 24.52
CA TYR A 340 -9.02 -11.23 25.93
C TYR A 340 -10.19 -10.87 26.81
N ASP A 341 -10.63 -11.85 27.60
CA ASP A 341 -11.31 -11.57 28.87
C ASP A 341 -10.36 -10.74 29.74
N GLU A 342 -10.68 -9.47 29.91
CA GLU A 342 -10.11 -8.48 30.84
C GLU A 342 -8.73 -8.84 31.49
N ASN A 343 -7.66 -8.22 30.98
CA ASN A 343 -6.39 -7.94 31.69
C ASN A 343 -5.19 -8.91 31.58
N THR A 344 -4.52 -9.03 30.43
CA THR A 344 -3.04 -9.14 30.47
C THR A 344 -2.34 -8.43 29.31
N PRO A 345 -2.01 -7.13 29.44
CA PRO A 345 -1.03 -6.44 28.58
C PRO A 345 0.26 -7.23 28.33
N GLU A 346 0.60 -8.13 29.25
CA GLU A 346 1.77 -9.01 29.21
C GLU A 346 1.69 -10.04 28.06
N GLN A 347 0.50 -10.46 27.63
CA GLN A 347 0.32 -11.42 26.54
C GLN A 347 0.76 -10.86 25.19
N TRP A 348 0.55 -9.55 24.96
CA TRP A 348 0.96 -8.86 23.73
C TRP A 348 2.47 -8.87 23.50
N LEU A 349 3.26 -8.84 24.58
CA LEU A 349 4.71 -8.90 24.56
C LEU A 349 5.24 -10.32 24.87
N SER A 350 4.36 -11.29 25.05
CA SER A 350 4.73 -12.66 25.32
C SER A 350 5.25 -13.35 24.06
N ALA A 351 6.07 -14.39 24.25
CA ALA A 351 6.53 -15.21 23.13
C ALA A 351 5.38 -15.89 22.35
N GLN A 352 4.18 -15.99 22.94
CA GLN A 352 3.01 -16.57 22.28
C GLN A 352 2.45 -15.67 21.17
N ASN A 353 2.73 -14.36 21.19
CA ASN A 353 2.34 -13.42 20.12
C ASN A 353 3.37 -13.32 19.00
N GLY A 354 4.29 -14.26 18.84
CA GLY A 354 5.32 -14.09 17.82
C GLY A 354 5.97 -15.35 17.32
N LEU A 355 6.54 -15.22 16.12
CA LEU A 355 7.38 -16.23 15.48
C LEU A 355 8.69 -15.60 14.98
N PHE A 356 9.75 -16.40 14.99
CA PHE A 356 11.00 -16.06 14.34
C PHE A 356 10.92 -16.42 12.87
N LEU A 357 10.84 -15.44 11.97
CA LEU A 357 10.59 -15.71 10.55
C LEU A 357 11.62 -15.01 9.66
N HIS A 358 11.94 -15.66 8.54
CA HIS A 358 12.66 -15.06 7.42
C HIS A 358 11.87 -13.89 6.81
N GLU A 359 12.55 -12.80 6.45
CA GLU A 359 11.89 -11.55 6.00
C GLU A 359 10.95 -11.75 4.79
N ASP A 360 11.35 -12.56 3.80
CA ASP A 360 10.48 -12.85 2.64
C ASP A 360 9.20 -13.64 3.04
N ILE A 361 9.23 -14.45 4.11
CA ILE A 361 8.02 -15.13 4.63
C ILE A 361 7.10 -14.12 5.29
N VAL A 362 7.67 -13.20 6.09
CA VAL A 362 6.93 -12.09 6.70
C VAL A 362 6.26 -11.24 5.62
N GLN A 363 6.98 -10.92 4.56
CA GLN A 363 6.41 -10.20 3.43
C GLN A 363 5.33 -11.02 2.72
N GLY A 364 5.50 -12.34 2.61
CA GLY A 364 4.48 -13.23 2.08
C GLY A 364 3.18 -13.21 2.88
N LEU A 365 3.25 -13.19 4.21
CA LEU A 365 2.09 -13.07 5.10
C LEU A 365 1.42 -11.70 4.97
N LYS A 366 2.23 -10.62 4.95
CA LYS A 366 1.79 -9.23 4.71
C LYS A 366 1.04 -9.05 3.40
N ASP A 367 1.60 -9.63 2.33
CA ASP A 367 1.07 -9.47 0.97
C ASP A 367 -0.17 -10.35 0.71
N GLY A 368 -0.62 -11.12 1.70
CA GLY A 368 -1.70 -12.11 1.54
C GLY A 368 -1.34 -13.25 0.58
N VAL A 369 -0.05 -13.56 0.47
CA VAL A 369 0.46 -14.63 -0.40
C VAL A 369 0.50 -15.95 0.34
N LEU A 370 0.88 -15.89 1.62
CA LEU A 370 0.90 -17.02 2.54
C LEU A 370 -0.09 -16.78 3.68
N CYS A 371 -0.51 -17.83 4.35
CA CYS A 371 -1.08 -17.77 5.70
C CYS A 371 -0.60 -18.95 6.55
N ILE A 372 -0.80 -18.86 7.86
CA ILE A 372 -0.57 -19.93 8.82
C ILE A 372 -1.94 -20.51 9.20
N VAL A 373 -2.06 -21.83 9.21
CA VAL A 373 -3.30 -22.54 9.57
C VAL A 373 -3.02 -23.71 10.53
N PRO A 374 -4.03 -24.22 11.25
CA PRO A 374 -3.95 -25.46 12.00
C PRO A 374 -3.48 -26.63 11.13
N ASP A 375 -2.55 -27.42 11.64
CA ASP A 375 -2.19 -28.68 11.04
C ASP A 375 -3.02 -29.81 11.67
N VAL A 376 -4.13 -30.15 10.99
CA VAL A 376 -5.08 -31.17 11.43
C VAL A 376 -4.77 -32.56 10.84
N GLY A 377 -3.67 -32.71 10.09
CA GLY A 377 -3.25 -33.99 9.48
C GLY A 377 -4.10 -34.48 8.30
N VAL A 378 -5.25 -33.85 8.05
CA VAL A 378 -6.13 -34.10 6.90
C VAL A 378 -6.10 -32.86 6.01
N GLU A 379 -5.83 -33.05 4.72
CA GLU A 379 -5.98 -31.99 3.73
C GLU A 379 -7.46 -31.90 3.35
N PRO A 380 -8.11 -30.74 3.51
CA PRO A 380 -9.49 -30.58 3.09
C PRO A 380 -9.58 -30.77 1.58
N ASP A 381 -10.48 -31.63 1.15
CA ASP A 381 -10.53 -32.11 -0.22
C ASP A 381 -10.65 -30.94 -1.22
N GLU A 382 -9.68 -30.80 -2.13
CA GLU A 382 -9.52 -29.60 -2.99
C GLU A 382 -10.73 -29.37 -3.93
N PHE A 383 -11.52 -30.41 -4.12
CA PHE A 383 -12.70 -30.45 -4.95
C PHE A 383 -13.78 -31.15 -4.16
N GLY A 384 -14.29 -30.51 -3.10
CA GLY A 384 -15.49 -30.95 -2.40
C GLY A 384 -16.46 -31.45 -3.45
N SER A 385 -16.63 -32.77 -3.50
CA SER A 385 -17.22 -33.41 -4.66
C SER A 385 -18.63 -32.84 -4.77
N GLU A 386 -19.00 -32.30 -5.93
CA GLU A 386 -20.36 -31.75 -6.15
C GLU A 386 -21.44 -32.84 -6.07
N SER A 387 -21.06 -34.08 -5.72
CA SER A 387 -21.99 -35.14 -5.35
C SER A 387 -22.47 -34.92 -3.92
N ASP A 388 -23.70 -34.43 -3.81
CA ASP A 388 -24.46 -34.19 -2.57
C ASP A 388 -24.57 -35.42 -1.63
N ASP A 389 -24.14 -36.62 -2.04
CA ASP A 389 -24.36 -37.87 -1.30
C ASP A 389 -23.16 -38.34 -0.45
N ASP A 390 -21.92 -37.83 -0.67
CA ASP A 390 -20.71 -38.29 0.06
C ASP A 390 -20.00 -37.19 0.88
N SER A 391 -20.46 -35.93 0.83
CA SER A 391 -19.80 -34.80 1.51
C SER A 391 -19.83 -34.87 3.04
N ASP A 392 -20.84 -35.54 3.61
CA ASP A 392 -21.07 -35.50 5.06
C ASP A 392 -19.99 -36.27 5.85
N ALA A 393 -19.46 -37.37 5.31
CA ALA A 393 -18.51 -38.23 6.02
C ALA A 393 -17.10 -37.63 6.09
N GLU A 394 -16.62 -37.02 5.01
CA GLU A 394 -15.29 -36.36 4.98
C GLU A 394 -15.29 -35.10 5.84
N ASP A 395 -16.39 -34.34 5.82
CA ASP A 395 -16.57 -33.19 6.70
C ASP A 395 -16.56 -33.60 8.18
N ASP A 396 -17.11 -34.77 8.52
CA ASP A 396 -17.10 -35.29 9.88
C ASP A 396 -15.69 -35.71 10.36
N GLU A 397 -14.87 -36.34 9.51
CA GLU A 397 -13.48 -36.66 9.85
C GLU A 397 -12.67 -35.38 10.08
N HIS A 398 -12.77 -34.40 9.17
CA HIS A 398 -12.06 -33.13 9.30
C HIS A 398 -12.48 -32.36 10.57
N ARG A 399 -13.78 -32.33 10.90
CA ARG A 399 -14.30 -31.72 12.14
C ARG A 399 -13.75 -32.42 13.39
N GLN A 400 -13.65 -33.75 13.37
CA GLN A 400 -13.08 -34.51 14.48
C GLN A 400 -11.58 -34.21 14.65
N CYS A 401 -10.82 -34.14 13.56
CA CYS A 401 -9.40 -33.77 13.59
C CYS A 401 -9.19 -32.34 14.09
N LEU A 402 -10.02 -31.38 13.66
CA LEU A 402 -9.96 -30.00 14.14
C LEU A 402 -10.31 -29.91 15.63
N LYS A 403 -11.34 -30.64 16.09
CA LYS A 403 -11.69 -30.70 17.52
C LYS A 403 -10.55 -31.31 18.34
N ALA A 404 -9.93 -32.39 17.86
CA ALA A 404 -8.76 -32.98 18.50
C ALA A 404 -7.59 -32.00 18.56
N TRP A 405 -7.37 -31.22 17.49
CA TRP A 405 -6.38 -30.15 17.48
C TRP A 405 -6.71 -29.04 18.49
N GLN A 406 -7.97 -28.63 18.62
CA GLN A 406 -8.45 -27.65 19.60
C GLN A 406 -8.36 -28.14 21.06
N GLU A 407 -8.49 -29.45 21.29
CA GLU A 407 -8.33 -30.05 22.62
C GLU A 407 -6.87 -30.38 22.94
N SER A 408 -5.99 -30.44 21.93
CA SER A 408 -4.57 -30.73 22.11
C SER A 408 -3.87 -29.66 22.96
N PRO A 409 -3.04 -30.04 23.96
CA PRO A 409 -2.25 -29.07 24.73
C PRO A 409 -1.17 -28.40 23.88
N ILE A 410 -0.74 -29.03 22.78
CA ILE A 410 0.25 -28.49 21.85
C ILE A 410 -0.43 -28.30 20.50
N LYS A 411 -0.46 -27.05 20.03
CA LYS A 411 -1.02 -26.67 18.73
C LYS A 411 0.05 -26.76 17.66
N GLU A 412 -0.18 -27.58 16.64
CA GLU A 412 0.69 -27.64 15.46
C GLU A 412 0.09 -26.85 14.29
N TYR A 413 0.95 -26.28 13.46
CA TYR A 413 0.56 -25.35 12.40
C TYR A 413 1.30 -25.66 11.11
N LYS A 414 0.76 -25.23 9.98
CA LYS A 414 1.42 -25.29 8.67
C LYS A 414 1.19 -24.03 7.85
N ILE A 415 1.99 -23.86 6.80
CA ILE A 415 1.87 -22.77 5.82
C ILE A 415 0.97 -23.19 4.67
N LEU A 416 0.07 -22.30 4.25
CA LEU A 416 -0.65 -22.40 2.98
C LEU A 416 -0.35 -21.21 2.07
N LEU A 417 -0.40 -21.43 0.77
CA LEU A 417 -0.19 -20.49 -0.32
C LEU A 417 -1.54 -20.02 -0.86
N ILE A 418 -1.96 -18.83 -0.44
CA ILE A 418 -3.24 -18.25 -0.85
C ILE A 418 -3.20 -17.76 -2.30
N ASP A 419 -2.17 -17.01 -2.69
CA ASP A 419 -2.03 -16.47 -4.04
C ASP A 419 -0.82 -17.07 -4.78
N PRO A 420 -0.97 -18.23 -5.43
CA PRO A 420 0.09 -18.84 -6.25
C PRO A 420 0.40 -18.02 -7.53
N THR A 421 -0.44 -17.04 -7.86
CA THR A 421 -0.25 -16.18 -9.04
C THR A 421 0.59 -14.95 -8.74
N HIS A 422 0.78 -14.63 -7.46
CA HIS A 422 1.55 -13.49 -7.01
C HIS A 422 3.00 -13.51 -7.51
N PRO A 423 3.60 -12.38 -7.92
CA PRO A 423 5.01 -12.33 -8.31
C PRO A 423 5.98 -12.83 -7.23
N SER A 424 5.77 -12.48 -5.96
CA SER A 424 6.66 -12.93 -4.87
C SER A 424 6.57 -14.44 -4.62
N ALA A 425 5.44 -15.08 -4.93
CA ALA A 425 5.30 -16.54 -4.82
C ALA A 425 6.28 -17.28 -5.73
N LYS A 426 6.63 -16.69 -6.88
CA LYS A 426 7.50 -17.29 -7.92
C LYS A 426 8.91 -16.73 -7.94
N GLN A 427 9.17 -15.64 -7.22
CA GLN A 427 10.47 -15.00 -7.25
C GLN A 427 11.51 -15.98 -6.69
N GLY A 428 12.53 -16.30 -7.48
CA GLY A 428 13.59 -17.27 -7.16
C GLY A 428 14.59 -16.78 -6.11
N LYS A 429 14.12 -16.11 -5.05
CA LYS A 429 14.95 -15.71 -3.92
C LYS A 429 15.19 -16.94 -3.04
N THR A 430 16.45 -17.37 -2.94
CA THR A 430 16.82 -18.48 -2.06
C THR A 430 16.49 -18.14 -0.60
N LEU A 431 15.44 -18.76 -0.06
CA LEU A 431 15.00 -18.64 1.34
C LEU A 431 15.87 -19.51 2.25
N SER A 432 16.18 -20.74 1.81
CA SER A 432 17.09 -21.64 2.51
C SER A 432 17.99 -22.37 1.51
N ILE A 433 19.29 -22.13 1.62
CA ILE A 433 20.31 -22.86 0.85
C ILE A 433 20.36 -24.32 1.31
N LYS A 434 20.21 -24.57 2.62
CA LYS A 434 20.34 -25.93 3.19
C LYS A 434 19.22 -26.87 2.74
N GLN A 435 18.04 -26.32 2.47
CA GLN A 435 16.85 -27.10 2.11
C GLN A 435 16.41 -26.93 0.66
N ASP A 436 17.20 -26.20 -0.14
CA ASP A 436 16.89 -25.89 -1.54
C ASP A 436 15.50 -25.23 -1.74
N ILE A 437 15.13 -24.37 -0.78
CA ILE A 437 13.89 -23.59 -0.85
C ILE A 437 14.23 -22.26 -1.51
N ILE A 438 13.77 -22.09 -2.75
CA ILE A 438 14.05 -20.96 -3.63
C ILE A 438 12.87 -20.03 -3.83
N SER A 439 11.69 -20.34 -3.29
CA SER A 439 10.49 -19.51 -3.44
C SER A 439 9.45 -19.78 -2.35
N LEU A 440 8.55 -18.82 -2.11
CA LEU A 440 7.44 -18.99 -1.17
C LEU A 440 6.48 -20.11 -1.60
N ARG A 441 6.37 -20.39 -2.91
CA ARG A 441 5.54 -21.48 -3.41
C ARG A 441 5.94 -22.86 -2.89
N GLN A 442 7.22 -23.08 -2.58
CA GLN A 442 7.69 -24.35 -2.03
C GLN A 442 7.37 -24.51 -0.54
N LEU A 443 6.76 -23.50 0.09
CA LEU A 443 6.29 -23.55 1.48
C LEU A 443 4.86 -24.07 1.62
N GLU A 444 4.14 -24.30 0.52
CA GLU A 444 2.78 -24.87 0.54
C GLU A 444 2.74 -26.20 1.30
N GLY A 445 1.82 -26.31 2.27
CA GLY A 445 1.63 -27.49 3.11
C GLY A 445 2.75 -27.73 4.12
N ARG A 446 3.70 -26.81 4.27
CA ARG A 446 4.87 -27.03 5.12
C ARG A 446 4.54 -26.83 6.59
N GLU A 447 4.75 -27.87 7.39
CA GLU A 447 4.62 -27.86 8.85
C GLU A 447 5.60 -26.87 9.51
N LEU A 448 5.14 -26.19 10.55
CA LEU A 448 6.01 -25.42 11.45
C LEU A 448 6.64 -26.37 12.46
N LYS A 449 7.97 -26.41 12.55
CA LYS A 449 8.68 -27.24 13.53
C LYS A 449 9.31 -26.37 14.60
N PHE A 450 9.00 -26.62 15.85
CA PHE A 450 9.52 -25.88 17.00
C PHE A 450 10.62 -26.67 17.72
N GLN A 451 11.56 -25.96 18.36
CA GLN A 451 12.65 -26.59 19.14
C GLN A 451 12.22 -26.93 20.58
N THR A 452 11.10 -26.38 21.04
CA THR A 452 10.53 -26.55 22.38
C THR A 452 9.05 -26.85 22.28
N GLU A 453 8.38 -27.06 23.41
CA GLU A 453 6.91 -27.17 23.48
C GLU A 453 6.20 -25.82 23.37
N ALA A 454 6.94 -24.71 23.41
CA ALA A 454 6.36 -23.38 23.23
C ALA A 454 5.72 -23.27 21.84
N ARG A 455 4.51 -22.72 21.79
CA ARG A 455 3.75 -22.44 20.57
C ARG A 455 3.20 -21.03 20.61
N PRO A 456 2.95 -20.40 19.46
CA PRO A 456 2.12 -19.21 19.43
C PRO A 456 0.71 -19.55 19.89
N ASP A 457 0.07 -18.59 20.55
CA ASP A 457 -1.35 -18.69 20.92
C ASP A 457 -2.18 -18.79 19.65
N ASP A 458 -3.19 -19.65 19.66
CA ASP A 458 -4.04 -19.89 18.50
C ASP A 458 -4.80 -18.62 18.10
N ASN A 459 -5.16 -17.75 19.05
CA ASN A 459 -5.81 -16.48 18.71
C ASN A 459 -4.88 -15.54 17.94
N PHE A 460 -3.60 -15.50 18.28
CA PHE A 460 -2.63 -14.69 17.54
C PHE A 460 -2.37 -15.23 16.13
N VAL A 461 -2.28 -16.56 15.98
CA VAL A 461 -2.17 -17.19 14.66
C VAL A 461 -3.43 -16.93 13.83
N ARG A 462 -4.60 -17.03 14.45
CA ARG A 462 -5.91 -16.76 13.87
C ARG A 462 -6.02 -15.32 13.34
N LEU A 463 -5.56 -14.33 14.09
CA LEU A 463 -5.51 -12.93 13.63
C LEU A 463 -4.60 -12.74 12.44
N SER A 464 -3.40 -13.34 12.50
CA SER A 464 -2.45 -13.31 11.40
C SER A 464 -3.04 -13.93 10.12
N PHE A 465 -3.77 -15.04 10.26
CA PHE A 465 -4.50 -15.69 9.17
C PHE A 465 -5.56 -14.76 8.56
N LEU A 466 -6.36 -14.09 9.38
CA LEU A 466 -7.37 -13.15 8.91
C LEU A 466 -6.76 -11.95 8.18
N ALA A 467 -5.66 -11.42 8.69
CA ALA A 467 -4.89 -10.38 8.01
C ALA A 467 -4.48 -10.82 6.60
N SER A 468 -3.92 -12.02 6.47
CA SER A 468 -3.49 -12.55 5.18
C SER A 468 -4.66 -12.78 4.21
N ILE A 469 -5.80 -13.33 4.68
CA ILE A 469 -6.98 -13.53 3.83
C ILE A 469 -7.62 -12.20 3.43
N ALA A 470 -7.71 -11.22 4.32
CA ALA A 470 -8.22 -9.89 4.03
C ALA A 470 -7.46 -9.25 2.86
N VAL A 471 -6.12 -9.31 2.93
CA VAL A 471 -5.25 -8.80 1.86
C VAL A 471 -5.45 -9.58 0.57
N ALA A 472 -5.47 -10.90 0.62
CA ALA A 472 -5.69 -11.72 -0.57
C ALA A 472 -7.03 -11.42 -1.26
N SER A 473 -8.11 -11.35 -0.49
CA SER A 473 -9.47 -10.98 -0.92
C SER A 473 -9.53 -9.60 -1.54
N TRP A 474 -8.76 -8.65 -0.99
CA TRP A 474 -8.67 -7.31 -1.55
C TRP A 474 -8.00 -7.29 -2.90
N ARG A 475 -6.84 -7.95 -2.99
CA ARG A 475 -6.07 -7.97 -4.22
C ARG A 475 -6.78 -8.69 -5.36
N LYS A 476 -7.60 -9.68 -5.04
CA LYS A 476 -8.50 -10.35 -5.99
C LYS A 476 -9.35 -9.34 -6.78
N ILE A 477 -9.78 -8.21 -6.19
CA ILE A 477 -10.61 -7.20 -6.86
C ILE A 477 -9.93 -6.63 -8.11
N ASP A 478 -8.59 -6.49 -8.11
CA ASP A 478 -7.84 -5.92 -9.23
C ASP A 478 -7.34 -6.97 -10.23
N GLN A 479 -7.41 -8.26 -9.87
CA GLN A 479 -6.89 -9.32 -10.71
C GLN A 479 -7.84 -9.74 -11.85
N ARG A 480 -7.28 -10.40 -12.88
CA ARG A 480 -8.05 -11.02 -13.98
C ARG A 480 -8.96 -12.12 -13.43
N LYS A 481 -10.15 -12.31 -14.03
CA LYS A 481 -11.16 -13.32 -13.61
C LYS A 481 -10.60 -14.72 -13.32
N ARG A 482 -9.62 -15.18 -14.11
CA ARG A 482 -9.00 -16.51 -13.92
C ARG A 482 -8.19 -16.61 -12.62
N CYS A 483 -7.45 -15.58 -12.26
CA CYS A 483 -6.67 -15.58 -11.02
C CYS A 483 -7.57 -15.49 -9.79
N ARG A 484 -8.68 -14.73 -9.89
CA ARG A 484 -9.68 -14.65 -8.81
C ARG A 484 -10.19 -16.01 -8.36
N ARG A 485 -10.60 -16.86 -9.31
CA ARG A 485 -11.08 -18.21 -9.00
C ARG A 485 -10.04 -19.09 -8.31
N VAL A 486 -8.75 -18.88 -8.62
CA VAL A 486 -7.66 -19.63 -7.97
C VAL A 486 -7.51 -19.17 -6.53
N ILE A 487 -7.47 -17.85 -6.31
CA ILE A 487 -7.41 -17.27 -4.96
C ILE A 487 -8.62 -17.67 -4.13
N ASP A 488 -9.83 -17.64 -4.69
CA ASP A 488 -11.07 -18.01 -4.00
C ASP A 488 -11.05 -19.43 -3.48
N LYS A 489 -10.60 -20.36 -4.33
CA LYS A 489 -10.44 -21.75 -3.94
C LYS A 489 -9.43 -21.91 -2.80
N GLN A 490 -8.32 -21.17 -2.85
CA GLN A 490 -7.31 -21.23 -1.80
C GLN A 490 -7.78 -20.59 -0.50
N ILE A 491 -8.53 -19.48 -0.56
CA ILE A 491 -9.16 -18.87 0.62
C ILE A 491 -10.16 -19.83 1.25
N GLN A 492 -11.04 -20.44 0.45
CA GLN A 492 -12.00 -21.43 0.93
C GLN A 492 -11.28 -22.64 1.57
N ARG A 493 -10.24 -23.16 0.92
CA ARG A 493 -9.39 -24.22 1.46
C ARG A 493 -8.77 -23.81 2.80
N ALA A 494 -8.22 -22.60 2.88
CA ALA A 494 -7.60 -22.07 4.10
C ALA A 494 -8.62 -21.89 5.24
N CYS A 495 -9.83 -21.40 4.94
CA CYS A 495 -10.94 -21.28 5.90
C CYS A 495 -11.37 -22.62 6.47
N ARG A 496 -11.38 -23.70 5.68
CA ARG A 496 -11.73 -25.04 6.18
C ARG A 496 -10.81 -25.53 7.29
N HIS A 497 -9.53 -25.14 7.29
CA HIS A 497 -8.61 -25.47 8.39
C HIS A 497 -9.02 -24.87 9.74
N TRP A 498 -9.89 -23.86 9.75
CA TRP A 498 -10.44 -23.26 10.95
C TRP A 498 -11.91 -23.67 11.21
N GLY A 499 -12.44 -24.63 10.45
CA GLY A 499 -13.79 -25.17 10.64
C GLY A 499 -14.91 -24.17 10.35
N THR A 500 -15.99 -24.26 11.14
CA THR A 500 -17.16 -23.36 11.01
C THR A 500 -16.78 -21.90 11.16
N TRP A 501 -15.84 -21.59 12.06
CA TRP A 501 -15.37 -20.23 12.30
C TRP A 501 -14.73 -19.61 11.05
N GLY A 502 -13.89 -20.37 10.35
CA GLY A 502 -13.28 -19.90 9.10
C GLY A 502 -14.33 -19.63 8.02
N HIS A 503 -15.40 -20.44 7.99
CA HIS A 503 -16.50 -20.28 7.05
C HIS A 503 -17.38 -19.08 7.38
N GLU A 504 -17.82 -18.93 8.63
CA GLU A 504 -18.62 -17.80 9.10
C GLU A 504 -17.91 -16.48 8.85
N ILE A 505 -16.60 -16.43 9.08
CA ILE A 505 -15.83 -15.25 8.78
C ILE A 505 -15.76 -15.00 7.29
N LEU A 506 -15.54 -16.01 6.46
CA LEU A 506 -15.56 -15.81 5.02
C LEU A 506 -16.92 -15.30 4.53
N GLU A 507 -18.02 -15.89 5.01
CA GLU A 507 -19.37 -15.48 4.66
C GLU A 507 -19.66 -14.04 5.09
N ARG A 508 -19.26 -13.65 6.31
CA ARG A 508 -19.40 -12.27 6.77
C ARG A 508 -18.42 -11.33 6.11
N PHE A 509 -17.20 -11.76 5.83
CA PHE A 509 -16.26 -10.99 5.00
C PHE A 509 -16.93 -10.70 3.69
N GLU A 510 -17.44 -11.70 2.97
CA GLU A 510 -18.06 -11.53 1.67
C GLU A 510 -19.34 -10.70 1.74
N ARG A 511 -20.21 -10.97 2.72
CA ARG A 511 -21.48 -10.24 2.91
C ARG A 511 -21.21 -8.80 3.31
N ASP A 512 -20.46 -8.57 4.36
CA ASP A 512 -20.31 -7.25 4.95
C ASP A 512 -19.29 -6.42 4.15
N TRP A 513 -18.28 -7.01 3.48
CA TRP A 513 -17.48 -6.31 2.45
C TRP A 513 -18.30 -5.84 1.25
N LEU A 514 -19.24 -6.67 0.77
CA LEU A 514 -19.98 -6.35 -0.44
C LEU A 514 -21.05 -5.29 -0.15
N PHE A 515 -21.49 -5.16 1.11
CA PHE A 515 -22.71 -4.46 1.46
C PHE A 515 -22.60 -3.37 2.55
N ASP A 516 -21.59 -3.30 3.43
CA ASP A 516 -21.55 -2.27 4.49
C ASP A 516 -20.15 -1.72 4.89
N ASN A 517 -20.14 -0.53 5.49
CA ASN A 517 -18.92 0.27 5.76
C ASN A 517 -18.10 -0.16 6.99
N ASP A 518 -18.59 -1.05 7.86
CA ASP A 518 -17.94 -1.37 9.14
C ASP A 518 -17.43 -2.82 9.18
N PHE A 519 -16.30 -3.03 8.51
CA PHE A 519 -15.53 -4.28 8.51
C PHE A 519 -15.27 -4.81 9.93
N LEU A 520 -15.06 -3.91 10.88
CA LEU A 520 -14.77 -4.23 12.27
C LEU A 520 -16.01 -4.75 13.02
N GLU A 521 -17.19 -4.16 12.79
CA GLU A 521 -18.45 -4.64 13.42
C GLU A 521 -18.86 -6.02 12.91
N ALA A 522 -18.59 -6.32 11.64
CA ALA A 522 -18.81 -7.64 11.05
C ALA A 522 -17.98 -8.74 11.75
N MET A 523 -16.70 -8.45 12.05
CA MET A 523 -15.84 -9.36 12.81
C MET A 523 -16.27 -9.48 14.28
N ILE A 524 -16.63 -8.37 14.93
CA ILE A 524 -17.12 -8.35 16.32
C ILE A 524 -18.36 -9.24 16.47
N ALA A 525 -19.27 -9.22 15.50
CA ALA A 525 -20.49 -10.00 15.57
C ALA A 525 -20.27 -11.50 15.24
N CYS A 526 -19.16 -11.91 14.61
CA CYS A 526 -18.84 -13.33 14.37
C CYS A 526 -18.52 -14.07 15.66
N GLU A 527 -17.75 -13.45 16.55
CA GLU A 527 -17.36 -14.09 17.81
C GLU A 527 -18.51 -14.19 18.81
N ARG A 528 -19.41 -13.18 18.82
CA ARG A 528 -20.64 -13.25 19.63
C ARG A 528 -21.56 -14.40 19.25
N ALA A 529 -21.44 -14.96 18.04
CA ALA A 529 -22.26 -16.08 17.58
C ALA A 529 -21.76 -17.45 18.08
N TYR A 530 -20.76 -17.51 18.95
CA TYR A 530 -20.23 -18.75 19.48
C TYR A 530 -21.32 -19.54 20.24
N PRO A 531 -21.59 -20.81 19.90
CA PRO A 531 -22.57 -21.62 20.59
C PRO A 531 -21.94 -22.22 21.86
N GLY A 532 -21.76 -21.36 22.86
CA GLY A 532 -21.49 -21.73 24.24
C GLY A 532 -22.47 -20.99 25.14
N GLU A 533 -23.63 -21.61 25.38
CA GLU A 533 -24.60 -21.21 26.42
C GLU A 533 -25.58 -20.04 26.16
N HIS A 534 -26.13 -19.80 24.97
CA HIS A 534 -27.35 -18.96 24.89
C HIS A 534 -28.39 -19.48 23.87
N GLU A 535 -29.21 -20.47 24.29
CA GLU A 535 -30.45 -20.87 23.59
C GLU A 535 -31.45 -19.70 23.42
N VAL A 536 -31.27 -18.61 24.18
CA VAL A 536 -32.16 -17.44 24.17
C VAL A 536 -31.99 -16.59 22.89
N GLU A 537 -30.77 -16.45 22.37
CA GLU A 537 -30.50 -15.57 21.21
C GLU A 537 -30.93 -16.21 19.87
N LYS A 538 -30.98 -17.54 19.79
CA LYS A 538 -31.50 -18.24 18.61
C LYS A 538 -33.00 -18.02 18.42
N ALA A 539 -33.77 -17.94 19.51
CA ALA A 539 -35.21 -17.68 19.46
C ALA A 539 -35.51 -16.24 19.01
N GLU A 540 -34.74 -15.26 19.47
CA GLU A 540 -34.91 -13.86 19.09
C GLU A 540 -34.51 -13.61 17.62
N ALA A 541 -33.48 -14.30 17.12
CA ALA A 541 -33.10 -14.28 15.71
C ALA A 541 -34.16 -14.92 14.79
N GLU A 542 -34.76 -16.04 15.19
CA GLU A 542 -35.86 -16.68 14.45
C GLU A 542 -37.15 -15.86 14.44
N GLU A 543 -37.42 -15.08 15.51
CA GLU A 543 -38.57 -14.18 15.59
C GLU A 543 -38.37 -12.92 14.73
N ALA A 544 -37.16 -12.36 14.68
CA ALA A 544 -36.82 -11.27 13.77
C ALA A 544 -36.92 -11.68 12.29
N PHE A 545 -36.57 -12.94 11.95
CA PHE A 545 -36.67 -13.46 10.59
C PHE A 545 -38.12 -13.70 10.12
N LYS A 546 -39.05 -13.96 11.06
CA LYS A 546 -40.49 -14.07 10.79
C LYS A 546 -41.18 -12.72 10.57
N ILE A 547 -40.58 -11.62 11.02
CA ILE A 547 -41.11 -10.25 10.81
C ILE A 547 -40.71 -9.72 9.42
N PHE A 548 -39.66 -10.28 8.81
CA PHE A 548 -39.11 -9.84 7.53
C PHE A 548 -39.60 -10.63 6.29
N ASN A 549 -40.28 -11.77 6.48
CA ASN A 549 -41.03 -12.49 5.45
C ASN A 549 -42.53 -12.26 5.61
#